data_AF-A0A4Y8BZ86-F1
#
_entry.id   AF-A0A4Y8BZ86-F1
#
_cell.length_a   1.000
_cell.length_b   1.000
_cell.length_c   1.000
_cell.angle_alpha   90.00
_cell.angle_beta   90.00
_cell.angle_gamma   90.00
#
_symmetry.space_group_name_H-M   'P 1'
#
loop_
_entity.id
_entity.type
_entity.pdbx_description
1 polymer ?
#
loop_
_entity_poly.entity_id
_entity_poly.type
_entity_poly.pdbx_seq_one_letter_code
_entity_poly.pdbx_strand_id
1 'polypeptide(L)' 'FRMKYDPSHPDANAEGYVAYPNVNPVIEMADLIEATRAYQANVSAFTSAKTIAQSAIDLLRG' A
#
# COMPACT_ATOMS: atom_id res chain seq x y z
N PHE A 1 -14.82 -2.43 12.67
CA PHE A 1 -15.98 -1.62 12.22
C PHE A 1 -16.38 -0.70 13.35
N ARG A 2 -16.57 0.59 13.08
CA ARG A 2 -17.12 1.50 14.09
C ARG A 2 -18.63 1.41 14.01
N MET A 3 -19.26 0.89 15.07
CA MET A 3 -20.72 0.87 15.17
C MET A 3 -21.19 2.26 15.59
N LYS A 4 -22.00 2.90 14.76
CA LYS A 4 -22.64 4.19 15.07
C LYS A 4 -24.13 3.96 15.21
N TYR A 5 -24.71 4.45 16.29
CA TYR A 5 -26.16 4.40 16.48
C TYR A 5 -26.83 5.38 15.51
N ASP A 6 -27.57 4.84 14.55
CA ASP A 6 -28.34 5.58 13.56
C ASP A 6 -29.56 4.72 13.13
N PRO A 7 -30.64 4.72 13.92
CA PRO A 7 -31.80 3.85 13.70
C PRO A 7 -32.63 4.22 12.46
N SER A 8 -32.36 5.36 11.82
CA SER A 8 -33.05 5.83 10.61
C SER A 8 -32.35 5.36 9.33
N HIS A 9 -31.19 4.73 9.43
CA HIS A 9 -30.41 4.27 8.29
C HIS A 9 -30.93 2.91 7.78
N PRO A 10 -31.11 2.71 6.46
CA PRO A 10 -31.65 1.46 5.90
C PRO A 10 -30.77 0.22 6.19
N ASP A 11 -29.47 0.44 6.41
CA ASP A 11 -28.50 -0.60 6.77
C ASP A 11 -28.32 -0.79 8.29
N ALA A 12 -29.18 -0.18 9.12
CA ALA A 12 -29.12 -0.35 10.56
C ALA A 12 -29.56 -1.77 10.96
N ASN A 13 -28.85 -2.37 11.91
CA ASN A 13 -29.24 -3.66 12.47
C ASN A 13 -30.53 -3.52 13.33
N ALA A 14 -31.05 -4.64 13.85
CA ALA A 14 -32.27 -4.68 14.67
C ALA A 14 -32.20 -3.81 15.95
N GLU A 15 -31.00 -3.39 16.36
CA GLU A 15 -30.73 -2.55 17.52
C GLU A 15 -30.48 -1.07 17.13
N GLY A 16 -30.56 -0.71 15.85
CA GLY A 16 -30.36 0.66 15.34
C GLY A 16 -28.91 1.06 15.11
N TYR A 17 -27.97 0.11 15.05
CA TYR A 17 -26.55 0.37 14.81
C TYR A 17 -26.15 0.11 13.35
N VAL A 18 -25.37 1.03 12.79
CA VAL A 18 -24.79 0.94 11.45
C VAL A 18 -23.29 0.67 11.55
N ALA A 19 -22.83 -0.35 10.83
CA ALA A 19 -21.42 -0.70 10.76
C ALA A 19 -20.69 0.18 9.73
N TYR A 20 -19.96 1.19 10.20
CA TYR A 20 -19.10 1.98 9.32
C TYR A 20 -17.73 1.30 9.12
N PRO A 21 -17.16 1.39 7.90
CA PRO A 21 -15.78 0.99 7.67
C PRO A 21 -14.85 1.70 8.65
N ASN A 22 -13.92 0.95 9.27
CA ASN A 22 -12.89 1.53 10.13
C ASN A 22 -11.67 2.02 9.31
N VAL A 23 -11.88 2.25 8.01
CA VAL A 23 -10.84 2.57 7.03
C VAL A 23 -10.81 4.08 6.88
N ASN A 24 -9.65 4.69 7.08
CA ASN A 24 -9.47 6.12 6.87
C ASN A 24 -8.82 6.33 5.49
N PRO A 25 -9.54 6.90 4.50
CA PRO A 25 -9.01 7.07 3.15
C PRO A 25 -7.68 7.84 3.11
N VAL A 26 -7.45 8.77 4.03
CA VAL A 26 -6.20 9.54 4.10
C VAL A 26 -5.02 8.65 4.50
N ILE A 27 -5.23 7.73 5.44
CA ILE A 27 -4.20 6.79 5.89
C ILE A 27 -3.93 5.78 4.78
N GLU A 28 -4.97 5.18 4.20
CA GLU A 28 -4.80 4.22 3.11
C GLU A 28 -4.10 4.82 1.89
N MET A 29 -4.37 6.09 1.56
CA MET A 29 -3.66 6.79 0.48
C MET A 29 -2.21 7.07 0.83
N ALA A 30 -1.90 7.40 2.09
CA ALA A 30 -0.52 7.56 2.54
C ALA A 30 0.25 6.22 2.45
N ASP A 31 -0.35 5.13 2.91
CA ASP A 31 0.21 3.78 2.83
C ASP A 31 0.43 3.36 1.36
N LEU A 32 -0.51 3.67 0.47
CA LEU A 32 -0.35 3.42 -0.98
C LEU A 32 0.80 4.22 -1.60
N ILE A 33 0.96 5.50 -1.22
CA ILE A 33 2.06 6.34 -1.70
C ILE A 33 3.40 5.80 -1.21
N GLU A 34 3.48 5.38 0.05
CA GLU A 34 4.68 4.77 0.63
C GLU A 34 5.05 3.47 -0.11
N ALA A 35 4.08 2.56 -0.27
CA ALA A 35 4.26 1.32 -1.01
C ALA A 35 4.74 1.56 -2.45
N THR A 36 4.18 2.56 -3.13
CA THR A 36 4.57 2.94 -4.50
C THR A 36 6.01 3.44 -4.55
N ARG A 37 6.40 4.29 -3.59
CA ARG A 37 7.78 4.82 -3.50
C ARG A 37 8.79 3.72 -3.17
N ALA A 38 8.46 2.84 -2.23
CA ALA A 38 9.30 1.69 -1.89
C ALA A 38 9.50 0.77 -3.09
N TYR A 39 8.44 0.50 -3.87
CA TYR A 39 8.53 -0.28 -5.10
C TYR A 39 9.48 0.37 -6.12
N GLN A 40 9.32 1.67 -6.38
CA GLN A 40 10.21 2.42 -7.29
C GLN A 40 11.67 2.38 -6.83
N ALA A 41 11.91 2.57 -5.53
CA ALA A 41 13.26 2.51 -4.95
C ALA A 41 13.89 1.11 -5.13
N ASN A 42 13.13 0.04 -4.87
CA ASN A 42 13.59 -1.33 -5.03
C ASN A 42 13.93 -1.66 -6.50
N VAL A 43 13.11 -1.21 -7.46
CA VAL A 43 13.38 -1.39 -8.88
C VAL A 43 14.68 -0.67 -9.31
N SER A 44 14.89 0.55 -8.82
CA SER A 44 16.12 1.31 -9.08
C SER A 44 17.36 0.65 -8.50
N ALA A 45 17.27 0.18 -7.25
CA ALA A 45 18.34 -0.56 -6.58
C ALA A 45 18.68 -1.86 -7.33
N PHE A 46 17.67 -2.62 -7.75
CA PHE A 46 17.86 -3.85 -8.52
C PHE A 46 18.51 -3.58 -9.88
N THR A 47 18.08 -2.52 -10.57
CA THR A 47 18.68 -2.11 -11.84
C THR A 47 20.15 -1.74 -11.66
N SER A 48 20.48 -0.99 -10.62
CA SER A 48 21.86 -0.65 -10.28
C SER A 48 22.70 -1.89 -9.99
N ALA A 49 22.18 -2.83 -9.18
CA ALA A 49 22.86 -4.09 -8.88
C ALA A 49 23.10 -4.94 -10.13
N LYS A 50 22.12 -5.02 -11.03
CA LYS A 50 22.24 -5.71 -12.32
C LYS A 50 23.35 -5.11 -13.18
N THR A 51 23.40 -3.77 -13.27
CA THR A 51 24.45 -3.07 -14.03
C THR A 51 25.84 -3.37 -13.47
N ILE A 52 26.01 -3.32 -12.14
CA ILE A 52 27.28 -3.66 -11.49
C ILE A 52 27.69 -5.10 -11.79
N ALA A 53 26.75 -6.05 -11.69
CA ALA A 53 27.01 -7.44 -11.99
C ALA A 53 27.43 -7.66 -13.45
N GLN A 54 26.77 -6.98 -14.39
CA GLN A 54 27.13 -7.05 -15.81
C GLN A 54 28.53 -6.49 -16.06
N SER A 55 28.84 -5.30 -15.51
CA SER A 55 30.17 -4.72 -15.62
C SER A 55 31.26 -5.63 -15.04
N ALA A 56 30.98 -6.30 -13.92
CA ALA A 56 31.91 -7.27 -13.33
C ALA A 56 32.14 -8.49 -14.24
N ILE A 57 31.09 -9.02 -14.87
CA ILE A 57 31.20 -10.10 -15.85
C ILE A 57 32.00 -9.66 -17.07
N ASP A 58 31.79 -8.44 -17.57
CA ASP A 58 32.50 -7.92 -18.73
C ASP A 58 34.00 -7.72 -18.43
N LEU A 59 34.34 -7.28 -17.21
CA LEU A 59 35.74 -7.21 -16.74
C LEU A 59 36.40 -8.59 -16.67
N LEU A 60 35.66 -9.63 -16.28
CA LEU A 60 36.19 -11.01 -16.21
C LEU A 60 36.34 -11.67 -17.59
N ARG A 61 35.70 -11.12 -18.63
CA ARG A 61 35.77 -11.63 -20.01
C ARG A 61 36.90 -11.01 -20.83
N GLY A 62 37.43 -9.87 -20.40
CA GLY A 62 38.55 -9.17 -21.05
C GLY A 62 39.90 -9.45 -20.42
#